data_AF-C0QSR2-F1
#
_entry.id   AF-C0QSR2-F1
#
_cell.length_a   1.000
_cell.length_b   1.000
_cell.length_c   1.000
_cell.angle_alpha   90.00
_cell.angle_beta   90.00
_cell.angle_gamma   90.00
#
_symmetry.space_group_name_H-M   'P 1'
#
loop_
_entity.id
_entity.type
_entity.pdbx_description
1 polymer ?
#
loop_
_entity_poly.entity_id
_entity_poly.type
_entity_poly.pdbx_seq_one_letter_code
_entity_poly.pdbx_strand_id
1 'polypeptide(L)'
;MENVQNINLILDIDIDRESEEDIASAFSKAIEEKGFKLSDNTVSLRNNRLSSIRAVDTASGEEVEMYAFSRSVNGKTIISLKII
;
A
#
# COMPACT_ATOMS: atom_id res chain seq x y z
N MET A 1 9.66 19.46 -10.13
CA MET A 1 8.28 18.96 -10.32
C MET A 1 8.27 17.59 -9.66
N GLU A 2 7.55 17.41 -8.55
CA GLU A 2 7.36 16.08 -7.96
C GLU A 2 6.62 15.22 -8.99
N ASN A 3 7.25 14.14 -9.43
CA ASN A 3 6.65 13.20 -10.38
C ASN A 3 5.67 12.33 -9.62
N VAL A 4 4.42 12.80 -9.51
CA VAL A 4 3.37 12.03 -8.85
C VAL A 4 3.11 10.75 -9.64
N GLN A 5 3.46 9.60 -9.06
CA GLN A 5 3.20 8.28 -9.64
C GLN A 5 1.95 7.66 -9.02
N ASN A 6 1.08 7.08 -9.85
CA ASN A 6 -0.10 6.36 -9.37
C ASN A 6 0.07 4.87 -9.64
N ILE A 7 -0.14 4.04 -8.61
CA ILE A 7 -0.06 2.58 -8.70
C ILE A 7 -1.38 2.00 -8.20
N ASN A 8 -1.94 1.05 -8.95
CA ASN A 8 -3.07 0.26 -8.48
C ASN A 8 -2.61 -1.16 -8.15
N LEU A 9 -2.97 -1.61 -6.96
CA LEU A 9 -2.76 -2.97 -6.48
C LEU A 9 -4.12 -3.65 -6.31
N ILE A 10 -4.13 -4.96 -6.56
CA ILE A 10 -5.27 -5.82 -6.26
C ILE A 10 -4.74 -6.89 -5.32
N LEU A 11 -5.29 -6.93 -4.11
CA LEU A 11 -5.01 -7.98 -3.15
C LEU A 11 -6.16 -9.00 -3.17
N ASP A 12 -5.82 -10.28 -3.18
CA ASP A 12 -6.77 -11.39 -3.07
C ASP A 12 -7.18 -11.64 -1.61
N ILE A 13 -7.48 -10.56 -0.88
CA ILE A 13 -7.98 -10.56 0.49
C ILE A 13 -9.11 -9.55 0.65
N ASP A 14 -9.98 -9.74 1.63
CA ASP A 14 -11.05 -8.80 1.97
C ASP A 14 -10.66 -7.98 3.20
N ILE A 15 -10.29 -6.71 2.99
CA ILE A 15 -9.80 -5.82 4.05
C ILE A 15 -10.81 -5.59 5.19
N ASP A 16 -12.09 -5.81 4.93
CA ASP A 16 -13.15 -5.67 5.94
C ASP A 16 -13.29 -6.94 6.82
N ARG A 17 -12.58 -8.02 6.50
CA ARG A 17 -12.72 -9.35 7.13
C ARG A 17 -11.42 -9.92 7.68
N GLU A 18 -10.27 -9.50 7.14
CA GLU A 18 -8.96 -9.96 7.58
C GLU A 18 -8.40 -9.15 8.76
N SER A 19 -7.38 -9.69 9.43
CA SER A 19 -6.67 -8.98 10.50
C SER A 19 -5.77 -7.87 9.93
N GLU A 20 -5.46 -6.85 10.73
CA GLU A 20 -4.50 -5.80 10.33
C GLU A 20 -3.13 -6.37 9.95
N GLU A 21 -2.70 -7.45 10.60
CA GLU A 21 -1.43 -8.12 10.33
C GLU A 21 -1.44 -8.79 8.94
N ASP A 22 -2.50 -9.51 8.60
CA ASP A 22 -2.64 -10.17 7.30
C ASP A 22 -2.72 -9.13 6.16
N ILE A 23 -3.43 -8.03 6.40
CA ILE A 23 -3.54 -6.90 5.46
C ILE A 23 -2.18 -6.25 5.24
N ALA A 24 -1.44 -5.95 6.31
CA ALA A 24 -0.11 -5.35 6.24
C ALA A 24 0.86 -6.28 5.50
N SER A 25 0.82 -7.57 5.79
CA SER A 25 1.64 -8.60 5.13
C SER A 25 1.36 -8.69 3.62
N ALA A 26 0.08 -8.80 3.24
CA ALA A 26 -0.33 -8.86 1.84
C ALA A 26 0.05 -7.58 1.08
N PHE A 27 -0.14 -6.42 1.70
CA PHE A 27 0.21 -5.13 1.12
C PHE A 27 1.74 -4.97 0.94
N SER A 28 2.52 -5.31 1.97
CA SER A 28 3.98 -5.25 1.93
C SER A 28 4.53 -6.10 0.79
N LYS A 29 4.02 -7.32 0.62
CA LYS A 29 4.42 -8.19 -0.49
C LYS A 29 4.05 -7.58 -1.85
N ALA A 30 2.83 -7.06 -1.99
CA ALA A 30 2.36 -6.49 -3.25
C ALA A 30 3.13 -5.24 -3.67
N ILE A 31 3.64 -4.45 -2.72
CA ILE A 31 4.39 -3.23 -3.01
C ILE A 31 5.87 -3.50 -3.28
N GLU A 32 6.45 -4.52 -2.63
CA GLU A 32 7.78 -5.05 -2.97
C GLU A 32 7.83 -5.56 -4.42
N GLU A 33 6.76 -6.22 -4.89
CA GLU A 33 6.61 -6.62 -6.29
C GLU A 33 6.53 -5.43 -7.26
N LYS A 34 6.26 -4.22 -6.77
CA LYS A 34 6.31 -2.97 -7.55
C LYS A 34 7.64 -2.23 -7.44
N GLY A 35 8.62 -2.80 -6.74
CA GLY A 35 9.95 -2.20 -6.59
C GLY A 35 10.05 -1.21 -5.44
N PHE A 36 9.15 -1.28 -4.45
CA PHE A 36 9.19 -0.41 -3.28
C PHE A 36 9.27 -1.24 -2.01
N LYS A 37 10.16 -0.86 -1.09
CA LYS A 37 10.29 -1.51 0.21
C LYS A 37 9.71 -0.61 1.29
N LEU A 38 8.78 -1.12 2.09
CA LEU A 38 8.24 -0.35 3.22
C LEU A 38 9.33 -0.04 4.24
N SER A 39 9.43 1.22 4.66
CA SER A 39 10.38 1.65 5.70
C SER A 39 9.79 1.46 7.10
N ASP A 40 8.46 1.54 7.22
CA ASP A 40 7.71 1.33 8.46
C ASP A 40 6.66 0.23 8.25
N ASN A 41 6.59 -0.72 9.20
CA ASN A 41 5.55 -1.76 9.21
C ASN A 41 4.17 -1.22 9.63
N THR A 42 4.03 0.09 9.86
CA THR A 42 2.83 0.68 10.45
C THR A 42 1.82 1.05 9.38
N VAL A 43 1.21 0.02 8.78
CA VAL A 43 0.02 0.20 7.96
C VAL A 43 -1.18 0.29 8.91
N SER A 44 -1.58 1.50 9.29
CA SER A 44 -2.78 1.67 10.13
C SER A 44 -4.02 1.76 9.24
N LEU A 45 -4.97 0.85 9.46
CA LEU A 45 -6.25 0.85 8.78
C LEU A 45 -7.24 1.70 9.58
N ARG A 46 -7.71 2.81 9.02
CA ARG A 46 -8.80 3.61 9.61
C ARG A 46 -9.84 3.92 8.56
N ASN A 47 -11.09 3.50 8.77
CA ASN A 47 -12.21 3.75 7.85
C ASN A 47 -11.90 3.32 6.40
N ASN A 48 -11.32 2.14 6.19
CA ASN A 48 -10.92 1.63 4.88
C ASN A 48 -9.91 2.53 4.16
N ARG A 49 -9.05 3.19 4.93
CA ARG A 49 -7.89 3.92 4.43
C ARG A 49 -6.66 3.37 5.13
N LEU A 50 -5.70 2.98 4.32
CA LEU A 50 -4.36 2.71 4.80
C LEU A 50 -3.71 4.09 5.00
N SER A 51 -3.10 4.32 6.17
CA SER A 51 -2.45 5.61 6.49
C SER A 51 -1.34 5.98 5.49
N SER A 52 -0.75 7.18 5.63
CA SER A 52 0.49 7.51 4.92
C SER A 52 1.53 6.44 5.23
N ILE A 53 2.14 5.89 4.19
CA ILE A 53 3.12 4.81 4.25
C ILE A 53 4.41 5.36 3.66
N ARG A 54 5.50 5.21 4.40
CA ARG A 54 6.84 5.53 3.92
C ARG A 54 7.46 4.28 3.31
N ALA A 55 8.12 4.46 2.17
CA ALA A 55 8.79 3.40 1.47
C ALA A 55 10.06 3.92 0.80
N VAL A 56 10.92 2.99 0.39
CA VAL A 56 12.12 3.27 -0.39
C VAL A 56 11.91 2.71 -1.78
N ASP A 57 12.08 3.54 -2.81
CA ASP A 57 12.15 3.06 -4.20
C ASP A 57 13.45 2.27 -4.35
N THR A 58 13.34 0.99 -4.67
CA THR A 58 14.50 0.09 -4.77
C THR A 58 15.40 0.38 -5.96
N ALA A 59 14.90 1.08 -6.98
CA ALA A 59 15.68 1.46 -8.15
C ALA A 59 16.50 2.73 -7.91
N SER A 60 15.93 3.75 -7.26
CA SER A 60 16.61 5.02 -7.00
C SER A 60 17.28 5.10 -5.62
N GLY A 61 16.82 4.30 -4.65
CA GLY A 61 17.22 4.38 -3.25
C GLY A 61 16.61 5.56 -2.49
N GLU A 62 15.68 6.29 -3.11
CA GLU A 62 15.04 7.47 -2.50
C GLU A 62 13.87 7.06 -1.59
N GLU A 63 13.73 7.77 -0.47
CA GLU A 63 12.54 7.68 0.37
C GLU A 63 11.38 8.39 -0.33
N VAL A 64 10.24 7.73 -0.40
CA VAL A 64 9.01 8.23 -1.00
C VAL A 64 7.86 8.16 0.00
N GLU A 65 6.96 9.13 -0.08
CA GLU A 65 5.72 9.12 0.70
C GLU A 65 4.57 8.58 -0.17
N MET A 66 3.83 7.61 0.36
CA MET A 66 2.74 6.94 -0.32
C MET A 66 1.42 7.16 0.41
N TYR A 67 0.41 7.61 -0.33
CA TYR A 67 -0.95 7.72 0.15
C TYR A 67 -1.78 6.58 -0.43
N ALA A 68 -2.32 5.72 0.44
CA ALA A 68 -3.00 4.49 0.06
C ALA A 68 -4.50 4.55 0.35
N PHE A 69 -5.32 4.37 -0.68
CA PHE A 69 -6.78 4.27 -0.56
C PHE A 69 -7.21 2.85 -0.87
N SER A 70 -7.86 2.18 0.07
CA SER A 70 -8.34 0.81 -0.10
C SER A 70 -9.86 0.76 -0.25
N ARG A 71 -10.35 -0.25 -0.98
CA ARG A 71 -11.77 -0.58 -1.08
C ARG A 71 -11.93 -2.09 -1.26
N SER A 72 -12.82 -2.70 -0.47
CA SER A 72 -13.27 -4.06 -0.71
C SER A 72 -14.27 -4.13 -1.87
N VAL A 73 -14.07 -5.06 -2.80
CA VAL A 73 -14.94 -5.35 -3.93
C VAL A 73 -14.96 -6.87 -4.15
N ASN A 74 -16.14 -7.50 -3.96
CA ASN A 74 -16.34 -8.92 -4.20
C ASN A 74 -15.32 -9.84 -3.48
N GLY A 75 -14.95 -9.52 -2.24
CA GLY A 75 -13.99 -10.30 -1.45
C GLY A 75 -12.52 -10.08 -1.83
N LYS A 76 -12.24 -9.08 -2.66
CA LYS A 76 -10.88 -8.61 -2.98
C LYS A 76 -10.70 -7.17 -2.53
N THR A 77 -9.47 -6.74 -2.34
CA THR A 77 -9.15 -5.37 -1.96
C THR A 77 -8.42 -4.69 -3.09
N ILE A 78 -8.97 -3.57 -3.56
CA ILE A 78 -8.29 -2.68 -4.51
C ILE A 78 -7.61 -1.58 -3.70
N ILE A 79 -6.32 -1.37 -3.94
CA ILE A 79 -5.55 -0.30 -3.31
C ILE A 79 -5.02 0.63 -4.38
N SER A 80 -5.39 1.90 -4.30
CA SER A 80 -4.86 2.97 -5.13
C SER A 80 -3.82 3.75 -4.33
N LEU A 81 -2.59 3.74 -4.82
CA LEU A 81 -1.44 4.42 -4.24
C LEU A 81 -1.12 5.66 -5.05
N LYS A 82 -0.92 6.77 -4.34
CA LYS A 82 -0.34 7.99 -4.87
C LYS A 82 1.02 8.21 -4.22
N ILE A 83 2.07 8.19 -5.02
CA ILE A 83 3.45 8.44 -4.60
C ILE A 83 3.77 9.91 -4.90
N ILE A 84 4.32 10.62 -3.92
CA ILE A 84 4.74 12.03 -4.04
C ILE A 84 6.26 12.09 -4.03
#